data_AF-A0A3N5N4J8-F1
#
_entry.id   AF-A0A3N5N4J8-F1
#
_cell.length_a   1.000
_cell.length_b   1.000
_cell.length_c   1.000
_cell.angle_alpha   90.00
_cell.angle_beta   90.00
_cell.angle_gamma   90.00
#
_symmetry.space_group_name_H-M   'P 1'
#
loop_
_entity.id
_entity.type
_entity.pdbx_description
1 polymer ?
#
loop_
_entity_poly.entity_id
_entity_poly.type
_entity_poly.pdbx_seq_one_letter_code
_entity_poly.pdbx_strand_id
1 'polypeptide(L)'
;MTAALTASVLGLNVLVLEKAAVIGGTTSRSAGAVWIPNSRHSKTGDTPEQALAYLRASLGNRMRESMVAAFLRAGPQMIDFLEDNTSVAFRAFAHHPDYLATLEGATLSGRVLEPVPFNGAVLGKHLAALRMPLPEFTLLGGMMVDRIDIG
;
A
#
# COMPACT_ATOMS: atom_id res chain seq x y z
N MET A 1 -4.73 -9.96 2.24
CA MET A 1 -4.39 -10.35 3.63
C MET A 1 -4.88 -9.35 4.67
N THR A 2 -4.89 -8.03 4.40
CA THR A 2 -5.36 -6.97 5.33
C THR A 2 -6.66 -7.29 6.07
N ALA A 3 -7.74 -7.68 5.37
CA ALA A 3 -9.00 -8.01 6.03
C ALA A 3 -8.89 -9.17 7.04
N ALA A 4 -8.16 -10.23 6.70
CA ALA A 4 -7.93 -11.38 7.58
C ALA A 4 -7.10 -10.98 8.81
N LEU A 5 -6.07 -10.17 8.60
CA LEU A 5 -5.25 -9.61 9.67
C LEU A 5 -6.09 -8.74 10.62
N THR A 6 -6.91 -7.81 10.09
CA THR A 6 -7.80 -6.98 10.91
C THR A 6 -8.74 -7.84 11.75
N ALA A 7 -9.40 -8.83 11.16
CA ALA A 7 -10.26 -9.74 11.91
C ALA A 7 -9.50 -10.51 13.01
N SER A 8 -8.29 -11.00 12.71
CA SER A 8 -7.45 -11.70 13.68
C SER A 8 -6.99 -10.79 14.83
N VAL A 9 -6.58 -9.55 14.55
CA VAL A 9 -6.19 -8.57 15.57
C VAL A 9 -7.37 -8.23 16.48
N LEU A 10 -8.59 -8.21 15.93
CA LEU A 10 -9.83 -8.02 16.68
C LEU A 10 -10.32 -9.29 17.42
N GLY A 11 -9.50 -10.34 17.49
CA GLY A 11 -9.79 -11.54 18.27
C GLY A 11 -10.72 -12.56 17.59
N LEU A 12 -10.97 -12.42 16.29
CA LEU A 12 -11.76 -13.39 15.53
C LEU A 12 -10.88 -14.55 15.05
N ASN A 13 -11.49 -15.74 14.95
CA ASN A 13 -10.86 -16.89 14.30
C ASN A 13 -10.98 -16.75 12.78
N VAL A 14 -9.85 -16.80 12.08
CA VAL A 14 -9.77 -16.49 10.65
C VAL A 14 -9.10 -17.62 9.87
N LEU A 15 -9.66 -17.97 8.72
CA LEU A 15 -9.06 -18.88 7.75
C LEU A 15 -8.68 -18.11 6.47
N VAL A 16 -7.43 -18.25 6.03
CA VAL A 16 -6.95 -17.73 4.75
C VAL A 16 -6.75 -18.89 3.79
N LEU A 17 -7.37 -18.81 2.62
CA LEU A 17 -7.25 -19.80 1.55
C LEU A 17 -6.49 -19.18 0.37
N GLU A 18 -5.39 -19.82 -0.02
CA GLU A 18 -4.60 -19.47 -1.21
C GLU A 18 -4.62 -20.65 -2.18
N LYS A 19 -4.82 -20.36 -3.47
CA LYS A 19 -4.90 -21.38 -4.51
C LYS A 19 -3.51 -21.91 -4.87
N ALA A 20 -2.51 -21.03 -4.89
CA ALA A 20 -1.15 -21.40 -5.22
C ALA A 20 -0.45 -22.10 -4.04
N ALA A 21 0.67 -22.78 -4.33
CA ALA A 21 1.54 -23.35 -3.30
C ALA A 21 2.30 -22.29 -2.49
N VAL A 22 2.23 -21.01 -2.88
CA VAL A 22 2.94 -19.88 -2.27
C VAL A 22 2.00 -18.67 -2.11
N ILE A 23 2.26 -17.86 -1.08
CA ILE A 23 1.46 -16.71 -0.68
C ILE A 23 1.87 -15.46 -1.45
N GLY A 24 0.88 -14.63 -1.81
CA GLY A 24 1.08 -13.22 -2.19
C GLY A 24 0.60 -12.84 -3.59
N GLY A 25 0.38 -13.82 -4.48
CA GLY A 25 -0.22 -13.58 -5.80
C GLY A 25 0.50 -12.51 -6.62
N THR A 26 -0.26 -11.64 -7.28
CA THR A 26 0.29 -10.48 -8.00
C THR A 26 0.76 -9.37 -7.05
N THR A 27 0.18 -9.29 -5.85
CA THR A 27 0.58 -8.31 -4.83
C THR A 27 2.03 -8.47 -4.38
N SER A 28 2.57 -9.70 -4.32
CA SER A 28 3.99 -9.91 -4.00
C SER A 28 4.95 -9.49 -5.11
N ARG A 29 4.44 -9.20 -6.31
CA ARG A 29 5.23 -8.73 -7.45
C ARG A 29 5.07 -7.23 -7.71
N SER A 30 4.09 -6.58 -7.06
CA SER A 30 4.01 -5.13 -7.10
C SER A 30 5.10 -4.54 -6.22
N ALA A 31 5.41 -3.25 -6.41
CA ALA A 31 6.28 -2.51 -5.50
C ALA A 31 5.66 -2.31 -4.09
N GLY A 32 4.50 -2.92 -3.80
CA GLY A 32 3.78 -2.73 -2.54
C GLY A 32 3.15 -1.35 -2.37
N ALA A 33 3.29 -0.47 -3.36
CA ALA A 33 2.81 0.91 -3.28
C ALA A 33 1.28 0.98 -3.15
N VAL A 34 0.80 1.84 -2.25
CA VAL A 34 -0.63 2.10 -2.03
C VAL A 34 -0.91 3.60 -2.16
N TRP A 35 -2.02 3.95 -2.83
CA TRP A 35 -2.49 5.34 -2.93
C TRP A 35 -3.49 5.57 -1.79
N ILE A 36 -3.06 6.22 -0.72
CA ILE A 36 -3.88 6.55 0.46
C ILE A 36 -3.65 8.03 0.80
N PRO A 37 -4.56 8.92 0.41
CA PRO A 37 -4.45 10.34 0.71
C PRO A 37 -4.74 10.60 2.19
N ASN A 38 -4.26 11.73 2.70
CA ASN A 38 -4.51 12.19 4.07
C ASN A 38 -4.17 11.15 5.16
N SER A 39 -3.17 10.30 4.92
CA SER A 39 -2.61 9.39 5.92
C SER A 39 -1.72 10.14 6.92
N ARG A 40 -1.32 9.47 8.02
CA ARG A 40 -0.29 10.01 8.95
C ARG A 40 1.04 10.37 8.28
N HIS A 41 1.32 9.82 7.10
CA HIS A 41 2.53 10.06 6.31
C HIS A 41 2.36 11.12 5.22
N SER A 42 1.14 11.63 5.03
CA SER A 42 0.87 12.66 4.04
C SER A 42 1.54 13.97 4.45
N LYS A 43 2.20 14.63 3.50
CA LYS A 43 2.84 15.92 3.73
C LYS A 43 1.81 16.99 4.08
N THR A 44 2.25 18.02 4.79
CA THR A 44 1.46 19.23 5.05
C THR A 44 0.94 19.82 3.73
N GLY A 45 -0.39 19.93 3.60
CA GLY A 45 -1.03 20.63 2.48
C GLY A 45 -2.01 19.81 1.66
N ASP A 46 -2.02 18.48 1.76
CA ASP A 46 -3.07 17.64 1.15
C ASP A 46 -4.32 17.59 2.04
N THR A 47 -5.51 17.83 1.46
CA THR A 47 -6.79 17.80 2.19
C THR A 47 -7.75 16.77 1.61
N PRO A 48 -8.72 16.28 2.41
CA PRO A 48 -9.76 15.37 1.91
C PRO A 48 -10.53 15.94 0.70
N GLU A 49 -10.75 17.25 0.67
CA GLU A 49 -11.43 17.95 -0.43
C GLU A 49 -10.60 17.91 -1.71
N GLN A 50 -9.27 18.09 -1.61
CA GLN A 50 -8.37 17.99 -2.77
C GLN A 50 -8.30 16.56 -3.31
N ALA A 51 -8.23 15.56 -2.43
CA ALA A 51 -8.26 14.15 -2.84
C ALA A 51 -9.59 13.79 -3.50
N LEU A 52 -10.72 14.30 -2.98
CA LEU A 52 -12.04 14.11 -3.58
C LEU A 52 -12.16 14.81 -4.94
N ALA A 53 -11.66 16.04 -5.06
CA ALA A 53 -11.65 16.79 -6.32
C ALA A 53 -10.85 16.02 -7.40
N TYR A 54 -9.68 15.50 -7.02
CA TYR A 54 -8.86 14.68 -7.92
C TYR A 54 -9.58 13.41 -8.38
N LEU A 55 -10.20 12.67 -7.46
CA LEU A 55 -10.94 11.46 -7.81
C LEU A 55 -12.17 11.78 -8.68
N ARG A 56 -12.87 12.89 -8.41
CA ARG A 56 -14.01 13.33 -9.23
C ARG A 56 -13.56 13.68 -10.65
N ALA A 57 -12.47 14.44 -10.78
CA ALA A 57 -11.91 14.80 -12.09
C ALA A 57 -11.38 13.56 -12.85
N SER A 58 -10.74 12.63 -12.15
CA SER A 58 -10.14 11.42 -12.75
C SER A 58 -11.17 10.37 -13.19
N LEU A 59 -12.23 10.19 -12.39
CA LEU A 59 -13.25 9.16 -12.64
C LEU A 59 -14.39 9.67 -13.51
N GLY A 60 -14.71 10.97 -13.46
CA GLY A 60 -15.83 11.57 -14.16
C GLY A 60 -17.15 10.84 -13.89
N ASN A 61 -17.86 10.48 -14.95
CA ASN A 61 -19.14 9.77 -14.89
C ASN A 61 -19.06 8.34 -14.33
N ARG A 62 -17.86 7.78 -14.14
CA ARG A 62 -17.66 6.45 -13.52
C ARG A 62 -17.56 6.51 -12.00
N MET A 63 -17.59 7.71 -11.41
CA MET A 63 -17.51 7.89 -9.98
C MET A 63 -18.72 7.30 -9.27
N ARG A 64 -18.48 6.43 -8.29
CA ARG A 64 -19.49 5.96 -7.34
C ARG A 64 -19.25 6.66 -6.01
N GLU A 65 -20.04 7.70 -5.73
CA GLU A 65 -19.78 8.59 -4.59
C GLU A 65 -19.67 7.87 -3.25
N SER A 66 -20.57 6.93 -2.96
CA SER A 66 -20.55 6.17 -1.72
C SER A 66 -19.27 5.35 -1.55
N MET A 67 -18.73 4.79 -2.64
CA MET A 67 -17.48 4.04 -2.61
C MET A 67 -16.27 4.95 -2.44
N VAL A 68 -16.24 6.10 -3.13
CA VAL A 68 -15.14 7.07 -2.98
C VAL A 68 -15.14 7.65 -1.57
N ALA A 69 -16.29 8.02 -1.03
CA ALA A 69 -16.41 8.52 0.34
C ALA A 69 -15.99 7.47 1.37
N ALA A 70 -16.36 6.19 1.17
CA ALA A 70 -15.91 5.11 2.03
C ALA A 70 -14.39 4.90 1.95
N PHE A 71 -13.83 4.95 0.75
CA PHE A 71 -12.39 4.80 0.53
C PHE A 71 -11.58 5.92 1.17
N LEU A 72 -11.94 7.19 0.91
CA LEU A 72 -11.23 8.36 1.47
C LEU A 72 -11.30 8.39 3.00
N ARG A 73 -12.43 7.95 3.59
CA ARG A 73 -12.58 7.86 5.05
C ARG A 73 -11.77 6.71 5.64
N ALA A 74 -11.84 5.53 5.04
CA ALA A 74 -11.24 4.31 5.60
C ALA A 74 -9.74 4.18 5.32
N GLY A 75 -9.23 4.82 4.26
CA GLY A 75 -7.82 4.72 3.85
C GLY A 75 -6.84 5.10 4.96
N PRO A 76 -6.87 6.34 5.50
CA PRO A 76 -6.02 6.75 6.61
C PRO A 76 -6.15 5.84 7.84
N GLN A 77 -7.38 5.48 8.21
CA GLN A 77 -7.67 4.59 9.33
C GLN A 77 -7.05 3.20 9.15
N MET A 78 -7.03 2.69 7.92
CA MET A 78 -6.38 1.41 7.61
C MET A 78 -4.86 1.51 7.77
N ILE A 79 -4.23 2.60 7.33
CA ILE A 79 -2.79 2.83 7.55
C ILE A 79 -2.49 2.87 9.04
N ASP A 80 -3.28 3.66 9.78
CA ASP A 80 -3.11 3.78 11.22
C ASP A 80 -3.23 2.43 11.92
N PHE A 81 -4.28 1.68 11.62
CA PHE A 81 -4.53 0.37 12.20
C PHE A 81 -3.39 -0.62 11.90
N LEU A 82 -2.89 -0.66 10.66
CA LEU A 82 -1.84 -1.60 10.29
C LEU A 82 -0.53 -1.32 11.03
N GLU A 83 -0.14 -0.06 11.14
CA GLU A 83 1.10 0.33 11.82
C GLU A 83 1.00 0.21 13.34
N ASP A 84 -0.17 0.51 13.91
CA ASP A 84 -0.35 0.47 15.37
C ASP A 84 -0.48 -0.96 15.91
N ASN A 85 -0.83 -1.94 15.05
CA ASN A 85 -1.14 -3.30 15.48
C ASN A 85 -0.23 -4.38 14.88
N THR A 86 0.67 -4.03 13.96
CA THR A 86 1.55 -5.02 13.29
C THR A 86 2.94 -4.48 12.99
N SER A 87 3.80 -5.32 12.39
CA SER A 87 5.11 -4.91 11.89
C SER A 87 5.07 -4.24 10.51
N VAL A 88 3.89 -4.06 9.91
CA VAL A 88 3.77 -3.30 8.65
C VAL A 88 4.04 -1.84 8.95
N ALA A 89 4.96 -1.23 8.21
CA ALA A 89 5.27 0.19 8.30
C ALA A 89 5.33 0.78 6.89
N PHE A 90 4.86 2.01 6.75
CA PHE A 90 4.86 2.74 5.50
C PHE A 90 5.74 3.99 5.58
N ARG A 91 6.16 4.46 4.41
CA ARG A 91 6.71 5.81 4.22
C ARG A 91 6.10 6.42 2.96
N ALA A 92 5.95 7.74 2.95
CA ALA A 92 5.51 8.43 1.74
C ALA A 92 6.64 8.55 0.72
N PHE A 93 6.33 8.39 -0.56
CA PHE A 93 7.27 8.75 -1.61
C PHE A 93 7.58 10.26 -1.55
N ALA A 94 8.87 10.61 -1.52
CA ALA A 94 9.31 12.01 -1.48
C ALA A 94 8.81 12.83 -2.67
N HIS A 95 8.85 12.23 -3.87
CA HIS A 95 8.30 12.76 -5.10
C HIS A 95 7.66 11.62 -5.89
N HIS A 96 6.34 11.65 -5.99
CA HIS A 96 5.56 10.70 -6.77
C HIS A 96 4.25 11.40 -7.17
N PRO A 97 4.25 12.14 -8.29
CA PRO A 97 3.06 12.84 -8.75
C PRO A 97 1.90 11.89 -9.01
N ASP A 98 0.69 12.39 -8.80
CA ASP A 98 -0.51 11.79 -9.35
C ASP A 98 -0.37 11.66 -10.88
N TYR A 99 -0.78 10.53 -11.44
CA TYR A 99 -0.58 10.25 -12.86
C TYR A 99 -1.28 11.26 -13.79
N LEU A 100 -2.44 11.76 -13.37
CA LEU A 100 -3.18 12.79 -14.09
C LEU A 100 -2.87 14.16 -13.49
N ALA A 101 -1.59 14.55 -13.55
CA ALA A 101 -1.04 15.70 -12.83
C ALA A 101 -1.66 17.06 -13.19
N THR A 102 -2.35 17.17 -14.33
CA THR A 102 -3.02 18.40 -14.79
C THR A 102 -4.45 18.54 -14.28
N LEU A 103 -4.99 17.52 -13.63
CA LEU A 103 -6.36 17.57 -13.11
C LEU A 103 -6.44 18.38 -11.81
N GLU A 104 -7.62 18.97 -11.60
CA GLU A 104 -7.94 19.63 -10.34
C GLU A 104 -7.71 18.69 -9.16
N GLY A 105 -7.06 19.19 -8.11
CA GLY A 105 -6.77 18.44 -6.89
C GLY A 105 -5.58 17.48 -6.99
N ALA A 106 -4.88 17.38 -8.12
CA ALA A 106 -3.67 16.57 -8.24
C ALA A 106 -2.54 17.08 -7.32
N THR A 107 -1.69 16.17 -6.84
CA THR A 107 -0.49 16.52 -6.05
C THR A 107 0.78 15.93 -6.65
N LEU A 108 1.94 16.52 -6.31
CA LEU A 108 3.27 16.05 -6.70
C LEU A 108 3.82 14.98 -5.73
N SER A 109 3.26 14.85 -4.52
CA SER A 109 3.72 13.86 -3.53
C SER A 109 2.73 13.70 -2.38
N GLY A 110 2.92 12.66 -1.55
CA GLY A 110 2.26 12.52 -0.25
C GLY A 110 1.00 11.64 -0.21
N ARG A 111 0.49 11.20 -1.36
CA ARG A 111 -0.65 10.26 -1.46
C ARG A 111 -0.24 8.82 -1.75
N VAL A 112 0.93 8.63 -2.35
CA VAL A 112 1.48 7.29 -2.59
C VAL A 112 2.44 6.94 -1.46
N LEU A 113 2.19 5.80 -0.83
CA LEU A 113 3.01 5.23 0.23
C LEU A 113 3.66 3.94 -0.27
N GLU A 114 4.85 3.65 0.21
CA GLU A 114 5.55 2.38 0.04
C GLU A 114 5.76 1.70 1.39
N PRO A 115 5.73 0.37 1.46
CA PRO A 115 6.15 -0.34 2.65
C PRO A 115 7.64 -0.11 2.90
N VAL A 116 8.01 0.05 4.17
CA VAL A 116 9.41 0.10 4.59
C VAL A 116 10.03 -1.31 4.44
N PRO A 117 11.32 -1.43 4.10
CA PRO A 117 12.00 -2.71 4.05
C PRO A 117 11.77 -3.55 5.31
N PHE A 118 11.35 -4.80 5.11
CA PHE A 118 11.02 -5.73 6.18
C PHE A 118 12.06 -6.84 6.27
N ASN A 119 12.55 -7.12 7.48
CA ASN A 119 13.48 -8.23 7.70
C ASN A 119 12.74 -9.58 7.63
N GLY A 120 12.74 -10.21 6.46
CA GLY A 120 12.09 -11.50 6.23
C GLY A 120 12.61 -12.66 7.08
N ALA A 121 13.81 -12.56 7.69
CA ALA A 121 14.37 -13.62 8.52
C ALA A 121 13.50 -13.97 9.74
N VAL A 122 12.71 -13.01 10.24
CA VAL A 122 11.79 -13.22 11.37
C VAL A 122 10.68 -14.23 11.06
N LEU A 123 10.43 -14.51 9.78
CA LEU A 123 9.42 -15.49 9.33
C LEU A 123 9.92 -16.95 9.46
N GLY A 124 11.21 -17.16 9.65
CA GLY A 124 11.82 -18.49 9.75
C GLY A 124 11.42 -19.41 8.59
N LYS A 125 10.91 -20.61 8.89
CA LYS A 125 10.47 -21.58 7.88
C LYS A 125 9.35 -21.06 6.97
N HIS A 126 8.57 -20.07 7.41
CA HIS A 126 7.47 -19.53 6.63
C HIS A 126 7.92 -18.61 5.49
N LEU A 127 9.19 -18.15 5.51
CA LEU A 127 9.76 -17.38 4.41
C LEU A 127 9.67 -18.15 3.07
N ALA A 128 9.89 -19.46 3.10
CA ALA A 128 9.80 -20.32 1.91
C ALA A 128 8.36 -20.46 1.35
N ALA A 129 7.34 -20.07 2.13
CA ALA A 129 5.95 -20.06 1.67
C ALA A 129 5.60 -18.77 0.92
N LEU A 130 6.47 -17.75 0.91
CA LEU A 130 6.23 -16.52 0.15
C LEU A 130 6.59 -16.72 -1.32
N ARG A 131 5.81 -16.09 -2.20
CA ARG A 131 6.16 -16.03 -3.61
C ARG A 131 7.43 -15.21 -3.79
N MET A 132 8.43 -15.80 -4.43
CA MET A 132 9.68 -15.11 -4.75
C MET A 132 9.43 -13.89 -5.64
N PRO A 133 10.20 -12.80 -5.45
CA PRO A 133 10.20 -11.65 -6.34
C PRO A 133 10.56 -12.07 -7.77
N LEU A 134 10.31 -11.17 -8.72
CA LEU A 134 10.78 -11.37 -10.10
C LEU A 134 12.32 -11.34 -10.13
N PRO A 135 12.99 -12.25 -10.86
CA PRO A 135 14.45 -12.27 -10.94
C PRO A 135 15.07 -10.92 -11.32
N GLU A 136 14.39 -10.15 -12.17
CA GLU A 136 14.79 -8.83 -12.65
C GLU A 136 14.83 -7.77 -11.53
N PHE A 137 14.14 -8.01 -10.41
CA PHE A 137 14.15 -7.15 -9.22
C PHE A 137 15.06 -7.68 -8.10
N THR A 138 15.90 -8.67 -8.41
CA THR A 138 16.80 -9.28 -7.43
C THR A 138 18.25 -9.33 -7.91
N LEU A 139 19.19 -9.18 -6.99
CA LEU A 139 20.61 -9.43 -7.19
C LEU A 139 21.05 -10.60 -6.30
N LEU A 140 22.28 -11.11 -6.54
CA LEU A 140 22.96 -12.08 -5.67
C LEU A 140 22.11 -13.30 -5.24
N GLY A 141 21.29 -13.82 -6.16
CA GLY A 141 20.49 -15.03 -5.91
C GLY A 141 19.21 -14.83 -5.10
N GLY A 142 18.69 -13.60 -5.01
CA GLY A 142 17.37 -13.34 -4.43
C GLY A 142 17.27 -12.11 -3.51
N MET A 143 18.35 -11.34 -3.39
CA MET A 143 18.36 -10.08 -2.65
C MET A 143 17.56 -9.03 -3.42
N MET A 144 16.43 -8.59 -2.88
CA MET A 144 15.68 -7.46 -3.46
C MET A 144 16.47 -6.17 -3.33
N VAL A 145 16.39 -5.33 -4.37
CA VAL A 145 17.01 -4.01 -4.43
C VAL A 145 15.91 -2.96 -4.36
N ASP A 146 15.99 -2.07 -3.38
CA ASP A 146 15.11 -0.91 -3.26
C ASP A 146 15.67 0.27 -4.09
N ARG A 147 14.82 1.22 -4.47
CA ARG A 147 15.22 2.46 -5.14
C ARG A 147 16.27 3.23 -4.35
N ILE A 148 16.21 3.20 -3.02
CA ILE A 148 17.20 3.88 -2.18
C ILE A 148 18.59 3.22 -2.23
N ASP A 149 18.67 1.97 -2.69
CA ASP A 149 19.94 1.23 -2.80
C ASP A 149 20.72 1.62 -4.07
N ILE A 150 20.07 2.28 -5.05
CA ILE A 150 20.64 2.57 -6.38
C ILE A 150 21.01 4.04 -6.62
N GLY A 151 20.79 4.94 -5.65
CA GLY A 151 21.17 6.36 -5.73
C GLY A 151 20.11 7.25 -6.38
#